data_AF-A0A354WC18-F1
#
_entry.id   AF-A0A354WC18-F1
#
_cell.length_a   1.000
_cell.length_b   1.000
_cell.length_c   1.000
_cell.angle_alpha   90.00
_cell.angle_beta   90.00
_cell.angle_gamma   90.00
#
_symmetry.space_group_name_H-M   'P 1'
#
loop_
_entity.id
_entity.type
_entity.pdbx_description
1 polymer ?
#
loop_
_entity_poly.entity_id
_entity_poly.type
_entity_poly.pdbx_seq_one_letter_code
_entity_poly.pdbx_strand_id
1 'polypeptide(L)'
;MVPASHHTHDFIQKNALVSGVINAVINGVIGWFMFRGKEVLPLTVDTISAHEKTVFSTGVMTAFILSVILGIIAFFTFSKKAKTLPVAFPELLDRPFFFFGVRTVLFYSLFAFGTTALVALFVQKFLGTILVTPLIAAILLGIIAGIASWFINAAVMKAMLRPE
;
A
#
# COMPACT_ATOMS: atom_id res chain seq x y z
N MET A 1 -5.29 -0.41 -28.11
CA MET A 1 -5.57 -0.79 -26.71
C MET A 1 -6.99 -1.30 -26.65
N VAL A 2 -7.22 -2.61 -26.48
CA VAL A 2 -8.57 -3.10 -26.14
C VAL A 2 -8.66 -3.02 -24.62
N PRO A 3 -9.50 -2.13 -24.05
CA PRO A 3 -9.62 -2.01 -22.60
C PRO A 3 -10.10 -3.33 -22.00
N ALA A 4 -9.69 -3.64 -20.77
CA ALA A 4 -10.30 -4.74 -20.06
C ALA A 4 -11.83 -4.51 -20.01
N SER A 5 -12.62 -5.57 -20.09
CA SER A 5 -14.08 -5.44 -20.02
C SER A 5 -14.48 -4.64 -18.77
N HIS A 6 -15.57 -3.85 -18.85
CA HIS A 6 -16.06 -3.06 -17.71
C HIS A 6 -16.13 -3.90 -16.41
N HIS A 7 -16.60 -5.14 -16.52
CA HIS A 7 -16.65 -6.10 -15.41
C HIS A 7 -15.30 -6.39 -14.75
N THR A 8 -14.20 -6.44 -15.53
CA THR A 8 -12.86 -6.68 -15.00
C THR A 8 -12.33 -5.45 -14.25
N HIS A 9 -12.57 -4.25 -14.79
CA HIS A 9 -12.21 -3.00 -14.11
C HIS A 9 -12.96 -2.83 -12.79
N ASP A 10 -14.27 -3.09 -12.78
CA ASP A 10 -15.09 -3.02 -11.58
C ASP A 10 -14.64 -4.04 -10.53
N PHE A 11 -14.31 -5.27 -10.95
CA PHE A 11 -13.75 -6.28 -10.07
C PHE A 11 -12.45 -5.81 -9.41
N ILE A 12 -11.51 -5.28 -10.20
CA ILE A 12 -10.22 -4.79 -9.69
C ILE A 12 -10.44 -3.65 -8.68
N GLN A 13 -11.27 -2.65 -9.02
CA GLN A 13 -11.51 -1.51 -8.16
C GLN A 13 -12.19 -1.91 -6.86
N LYS A 14 -13.21 -2.77 -6.92
CA LYS A 14 -13.92 -3.27 -5.75
C LYS A 14 -13.00 -4.06 -4.82
N ASN A 15 -12.20 -4.98 -5.36
CA ASN A 15 -11.26 -5.76 -4.54
C ASN A 15 -10.17 -4.87 -3.91
N ALA A 16 -9.63 -3.93 -4.68
CA ALA A 16 -8.66 -2.98 -4.15
C ALA A 16 -9.25 -2.11 -3.04
N LEU A 17 -10.48 -1.60 -3.22
CA LEU A 17 -11.15 -0.77 -2.22
C LEU A 17 -11.43 -1.55 -0.93
N VAL A 18 -11.96 -2.77 -1.06
CA VAL A 18 -12.21 -3.66 0.09
C VAL A 18 -10.90 -3.95 0.82
N SER A 19 -9.82 -4.26 0.10
CA SER A 19 -8.51 -4.50 0.72
C SER A 19 -8.00 -3.25 1.45
N GLY A 20 -8.15 -2.07 0.83
CA GLY A 20 -7.78 -0.80 1.44
C GLY A 20 -8.53 -0.52 2.75
N VAL A 21 -9.85 -0.67 2.76
CA VAL A 21 -10.67 -0.45 3.96
C VAL A 21 -10.30 -1.43 5.07
N ILE A 22 -10.17 -2.72 4.75
CA ILE A 22 -9.81 -3.76 5.75
C ILE A 22 -8.43 -3.45 6.34
N ASN A 23 -7.44 -3.14 5.51
CA ASN A 23 -6.10 -2.83 5.99
C ASN A 23 -6.05 -1.53 6.79
N ALA A 24 -6.86 -0.53 6.43
CA ALA A 24 -6.95 0.70 7.20
C ALA A 24 -7.45 0.45 8.62
N VAL A 25 -8.52 -0.33 8.76
CA VAL A 25 -9.09 -0.70 10.06
C VAL A 25 -8.09 -1.51 10.87
N ILE A 26 -7.52 -2.57 10.29
CA ILE A 26 -6.57 -3.44 10.98
C ILE A 26 -5.35 -2.65 11.46
N ASN A 27 -4.72 -1.87 10.58
CA ASN A 27 -3.52 -1.12 10.95
C ASN A 27 -3.82 0.07 11.86
N GLY A 28 -5.02 0.65 11.78
CA GLY A 28 -5.49 1.64 12.74
C GLY A 28 -5.63 1.05 14.14
N VAL A 29 -6.23 -0.14 14.26
CA VAL A 29 -6.33 -0.87 15.53
C VAL A 29 -4.94 -1.24 16.05
N ILE A 30 -4.07 -1.82 15.22
CA ILE A 30 -2.68 -2.13 15.61
C ILE A 30 -1.97 -0.86 16.09
N GLY A 31 -2.13 0.25 15.38
CA GLY A 31 -1.61 1.56 15.76
C GLY A 31 -2.12 2.00 17.13
N TRP A 32 -3.41 1.86 17.39
CA TRP A 32 -3.98 2.18 18.70
C TRP A 32 -3.32 1.36 19.81
N PHE A 33 -3.21 0.05 19.65
CA PHE A 33 -2.58 -0.82 20.63
C PHE A 33 -1.08 -0.55 20.82
N MET A 34 -0.40 -0.08 19.77
CA MET A 34 1.01 0.29 19.79
C MET A 34 1.27 1.65 20.45
N PHE A 35 0.30 2.56 20.39
CA PHE A 35 0.46 3.95 20.85
C PHE A 35 -0.26 4.25 22.17
N ARG A 36 -1.28 3.45 22.53
CA ARG A 36 -2.01 3.62 23.80
C ARG A 36 -1.02 3.53 24.98
N GLY A 37 -1.12 4.48 25.90
CA GLY A 37 -0.21 4.60 27.04
C GLY A 37 0.94 5.60 26.84
N LYS A 38 1.07 6.21 25.66
CA LYS A 38 1.93 7.39 25.45
C LYS A 38 1.10 8.67 25.57
N GLU A 39 1.67 9.73 26.14
CA GLU A 39 0.97 11.03 26.22
C GLU A 39 0.93 11.71 24.86
N VAL A 40 2.09 11.78 24.19
CA VAL A 40 2.26 12.34 22.86
C VAL A 40 3.22 11.49 22.05
N LEU A 41 3.06 11.51 20.73
CA LEU A 41 3.97 10.87 19.78
C LEU A 41 4.47 11.88 18.76
N PRO A 42 5.74 11.80 18.37
CA PRO A 42 6.21 12.53 17.22
C PRO A 42 5.60 11.96 15.93
N LEU A 43 4.87 12.78 15.21
CA LEU A 43 4.44 12.51 13.84
C LEU A 43 5.64 12.59 12.89
N THR A 44 6.43 13.63 13.06
CA THR A 44 7.68 13.96 12.35
C THR A 44 8.69 14.44 13.38
N VAL A 45 9.99 14.19 13.15
CA VAL A 45 11.11 14.77 13.90
C VAL A 45 12.21 15.07 12.92
N ASP A 46 13.07 16.05 13.21
CA ASP A 46 14.28 16.25 12.43
C ASP A 46 15.20 15.03 12.55
N THR A 47 15.13 14.16 11.55
CA THR A 47 15.77 12.84 11.51
C THR A 47 17.30 12.92 11.44
N ILE A 48 17.87 14.11 11.20
CA ILE A 48 19.33 14.33 11.27
C ILE A 48 19.84 14.29 12.72
N SER A 49 18.98 14.52 13.73
CA SER A 49 19.42 14.58 15.14
C SER A 49 18.66 13.68 16.12
N ALA A 50 17.53 13.07 15.72
CA ALA A 50 16.71 12.26 16.62
C ALA A 50 16.73 10.77 16.25
N HIS A 51 17.16 9.91 17.19
CA HIS A 51 17.03 8.44 17.12
C HIS A 51 15.58 7.93 17.38
N GLU A 52 14.60 8.82 17.40
CA GLU A 52 13.22 8.49 17.78
C GLU A 52 12.40 7.93 16.60
N LYS A 53 11.62 6.87 16.87
CA LYS A 53 10.64 6.35 15.91
C LYS A 53 9.42 7.27 15.86
N THR A 54 9.09 7.77 14.68
CA THR A 54 7.91 8.60 14.42
C THR A 54 6.75 7.79 13.88
N VAL A 55 5.56 8.39 13.92
CA VAL A 55 4.37 7.80 13.29
C VAL A 55 4.59 7.65 11.77
N PHE A 56 5.21 8.63 11.11
CA PHE A 56 5.52 8.50 9.69
C PHE A 56 6.61 7.50 9.37
N SER A 57 7.69 7.38 10.16
CA SER A 57 8.70 6.35 9.90
C SER A 57 8.10 4.94 10.04
N THR A 58 7.19 4.77 10.99
CA THR A 58 6.39 3.55 11.12
C THR A 58 5.46 3.35 9.93
N GLY A 59 4.69 4.37 9.55
CA GLY A 59 3.74 4.32 8.44
C GLY A 59 4.40 4.04 7.08
N VAL A 60 5.56 4.63 6.81
CA VAL A 60 6.34 4.39 5.58
C VAL A 60 6.76 2.92 5.49
N MET A 61 7.28 2.36 6.58
CA MET A 61 7.66 0.94 6.62
C MET A 61 6.43 0.03 6.50
N THR A 62 5.33 0.38 7.16
CA THR A 62 4.05 -0.34 7.03
C THR A 62 3.55 -0.34 5.58
N ALA A 63 3.58 0.81 4.90
CA ALA A 63 3.18 0.92 3.50
C ALA A 63 4.03 0.02 2.59
N PHE A 64 5.35 -0.03 2.81
CA PHE A 64 6.25 -0.88 2.04
C PHE A 64 5.97 -2.37 2.27
N ILE A 65 5.96 -2.82 3.52
CA ILE A 65 5.79 -4.24 3.87
C ILE A 65 4.42 -4.74 3.42
N LEU A 66 3.35 -3.96 3.65
CA LEU A 66 2.01 -4.29 3.16
C LEU A 66 1.96 -4.35 1.65
N SER A 67 2.62 -3.43 0.95
CA SER A 67 2.68 -3.46 -0.51
C SER A 67 3.35 -4.76 -1.01
N VAL A 68 4.46 -5.17 -0.40
CA VAL A 68 5.11 -6.42 -0.80
C VAL A 68 4.17 -7.61 -0.60
N ILE A 69 3.62 -7.77 0.61
CA ILE A 69 2.80 -8.93 0.96
C ILE A 69 1.52 -8.96 0.12
N LEU A 70 0.78 -7.85 0.07
CA LEU A 70 -0.50 -7.78 -0.65
C LEU A 70 -0.30 -7.81 -2.15
N GLY A 71 0.79 -7.27 -2.68
CA GLY A 71 1.13 -7.41 -4.09
C GLY A 71 1.34 -8.87 -4.49
N ILE A 72 2.04 -9.65 -3.67
CA ILE A 72 2.22 -11.10 -3.89
C ILE A 72 0.88 -11.82 -3.85
N ILE A 73 0.05 -11.54 -2.83
CA ILE A 73 -1.29 -12.15 -2.70
C ILE A 73 -2.17 -11.79 -3.90
N ALA A 74 -2.19 -10.52 -4.29
CA ALA A 74 -2.94 -10.02 -5.44
C ALA A 74 -2.52 -10.73 -6.73
N PHE A 75 -1.22 -10.92 -6.95
CA PHE A 75 -0.71 -11.65 -8.11
C PHE A 75 -1.31 -13.06 -8.20
N PHE A 76 -1.16 -13.88 -7.15
CA PHE A 76 -1.61 -15.27 -7.21
C PHE A 76 -3.13 -15.42 -7.22
N THR A 77 -3.84 -14.59 -6.46
CA THR A 77 -5.31 -14.65 -6.37
C THR A 77 -5.96 -14.16 -7.66
N PHE A 78 -5.43 -13.07 -8.24
CA PHE A 78 -5.94 -12.53 -9.49
C PHE A 78 -5.59 -13.41 -10.68
N SER A 79 -4.38 -13.99 -10.77
CA SER A 79 -4.03 -14.95 -11.84
C SER A 79 -5.04 -16.08 -11.94
N LYS A 80 -5.48 -16.63 -10.79
CA LYS A 80 -6.48 -17.71 -10.76
C LYS A 80 -7.86 -17.22 -11.20
N LYS A 81 -8.29 -16.05 -10.71
CA LYS A 81 -9.62 -15.51 -10.99
C LYS A 81 -9.76 -14.96 -12.41
N ALA A 82 -8.72 -14.33 -12.94
CA ALA A 82 -8.73 -13.70 -14.25
C ALA A 82 -8.88 -14.71 -15.40
N LYS A 83 -8.49 -15.98 -15.19
CA LYS A 83 -8.75 -17.08 -16.15
C LYS A 83 -10.24 -17.35 -16.39
N THR A 84 -11.11 -16.96 -15.46
CA THR A 84 -12.58 -17.09 -15.62
C THR A 84 -13.23 -15.79 -16.11
N LEU A 85 -12.47 -14.73 -16.33
CA LEU A 85 -12.96 -13.43 -16.78
C LEU A 85 -12.67 -13.24 -18.28
N PRO A 86 -13.51 -12.52 -19.03
CA PRO A 86 -13.23 -12.16 -20.40
C PRO A 86 -12.12 -11.08 -20.42
N VAL A 87 -10.88 -11.55 -20.54
CA VAL A 87 -9.66 -10.75 -20.67
C VAL A 87 -9.18 -10.75 -22.13
N ALA A 88 -8.64 -9.62 -22.58
CA ALA A 88 -8.24 -9.44 -23.99
C ALA A 88 -7.06 -10.34 -24.43
N PHE A 89 -6.16 -10.66 -23.50
CA PHE A 89 -4.96 -11.45 -23.75
C PHE A 89 -4.75 -12.45 -22.59
N PRO A 90 -5.36 -13.64 -22.65
CA PRO A 90 -5.26 -14.65 -21.59
C PRO A 90 -3.82 -15.09 -21.31
N GLU A 91 -2.95 -15.06 -22.32
CA GLU A 91 -1.55 -15.50 -22.25
C GLU A 91 -0.72 -14.65 -21.26
N LEU A 92 -1.13 -13.41 -21.01
CA LEU A 92 -0.49 -12.53 -20.02
C LEU A 92 -0.60 -13.08 -18.59
N LEU A 93 -1.63 -13.89 -18.31
CA LEU A 93 -1.89 -14.45 -16.98
C LEU A 93 -0.97 -15.64 -16.65
N ASP A 94 -0.33 -16.23 -17.65
CA ASP A 94 0.61 -17.36 -17.49
C ASP A 94 2.06 -16.90 -17.31
N ARG A 95 2.30 -15.58 -17.20
CA ARG A 95 3.62 -15.01 -16.94
C ARG A 95 4.19 -15.55 -15.61
N PRO A 96 5.47 -15.98 -15.59
CA PRO A 96 6.07 -16.56 -14.40
C PRO A 96 6.21 -15.53 -13.29
N PHE A 97 5.85 -15.93 -12.06
CA PHE A 97 5.94 -15.06 -10.90
C PHE A 97 7.36 -14.53 -10.66
N PHE A 98 8.39 -15.36 -10.82
CA PHE A 98 9.75 -14.97 -10.46
C PHE A 98 10.29 -13.80 -11.29
N PHE A 99 10.02 -13.76 -12.59
CA PHE A 99 10.50 -12.68 -13.46
C PHE A 99 9.53 -11.50 -13.50
N PHE A 100 8.25 -11.78 -13.74
CA PHE A 100 7.26 -10.74 -13.93
C PHE A 100 6.63 -10.30 -12.61
N GLY A 101 6.19 -11.26 -11.80
CA GLY A 101 5.52 -10.99 -10.51
C GLY A 101 6.42 -10.27 -9.51
N VAL A 102 7.62 -10.79 -9.24
CA VAL A 102 8.58 -10.18 -8.30
C VAL A 102 8.95 -8.77 -8.76
N ARG A 103 9.32 -8.60 -10.04
CA ARG A 103 9.63 -7.28 -10.60
C ARG A 103 8.47 -6.30 -10.42
N THR A 104 7.25 -6.71 -10.76
CA THR A 104 6.05 -5.88 -10.67
C THR A 104 5.75 -5.48 -9.24
N VAL A 105 5.73 -6.46 -8.32
CA VAL A 105 5.43 -6.21 -6.91
C VAL A 105 6.50 -5.32 -6.28
N LEU A 106 7.78 -5.60 -6.50
CA LEU A 106 8.86 -4.79 -5.95
C LEU A 106 8.83 -3.37 -6.50
N PHE A 107 8.62 -3.20 -7.81
CA PHE A 107 8.53 -1.88 -8.42
C PHE A 107 7.43 -1.04 -7.78
N TYR A 108 6.21 -1.57 -7.69
CA TYR A 108 5.09 -0.82 -7.08
C TYR A 108 5.23 -0.66 -5.57
N SER A 109 5.87 -1.61 -4.87
CA SER A 109 6.13 -1.49 -3.43
C SER A 109 7.16 -0.40 -3.15
N LEU A 110 8.23 -0.33 -3.95
CA LEU A 110 9.23 0.74 -3.87
C LEU A 110 8.62 2.10 -4.26
N PHE A 111 7.71 2.13 -5.23
CA PHE A 111 6.95 3.34 -5.57
C PHE A 111 6.07 3.81 -4.41
N ALA A 112 5.33 2.90 -3.77
CA ALA A 112 4.50 3.22 -2.61
C ALA A 112 5.34 3.70 -1.42
N PHE A 113 6.46 3.02 -1.15
CA PHE A 113 7.45 3.43 -0.16
C PHE A 113 7.98 4.84 -0.45
N GLY A 114 8.53 5.06 -1.65
CA GLY A 114 9.13 6.32 -2.04
C GLY A 114 8.13 7.47 -1.98
N THR A 115 6.90 7.26 -2.47
CA THR A 115 5.84 8.26 -2.40
C THR A 115 5.48 8.60 -0.95
N THR A 116 5.27 7.59 -0.11
CA THR A 116 4.93 7.81 1.32
C THR A 116 6.07 8.49 2.07
N ALA A 117 7.32 8.08 1.80
CA ALA A 117 8.51 8.66 2.40
C ALA A 117 8.70 10.12 1.98
N LEU A 118 8.50 10.45 0.70
CA LEU A 118 8.53 11.82 0.21
C LEU A 118 7.46 12.66 0.89
N VAL A 119 6.22 12.19 0.97
CA VAL A 119 5.15 12.91 1.70
C VAL A 119 5.56 13.19 3.15
N ALA A 120 6.09 12.18 3.85
CA ALA A 120 6.55 12.34 5.23
C ALA A 120 7.68 13.38 5.35
N LEU A 121 8.68 13.33 4.48
CA LEU A 121 9.80 14.27 4.45
C LEU A 121 9.35 15.69 4.10
N PHE A 122 8.41 15.85 3.17
CA PHE A 122 7.86 17.16 2.82
C PHE A 122 7.09 17.76 4.00
N VAL A 123 6.23 16.97 4.64
CA VAL A 123 5.50 17.43 5.84
C VAL A 123 6.47 17.84 6.94
N GLN A 124 7.50 17.04 7.22
CA GLN A 124 8.54 17.38 8.18
C GLN A 124 9.30 18.67 7.78
N LYS A 125 9.66 18.82 6.51
CA LYS A 125 10.42 19.98 6.02
C LYS A 125 9.65 21.29 6.15
N PHE A 126 8.34 21.28 5.88
CA PHE A 126 7.52 22.50 5.86
C PHE A 126 6.82 22.80 7.19
N LEU A 127 6.46 21.77 7.96
CA LEU A 127 5.72 21.93 9.22
C LEU A 127 6.56 21.62 10.47
N GLY A 128 7.81 21.19 10.30
CA GLY A 128 8.72 20.86 11.39
C GLY A 128 8.32 19.60 12.16
N THR A 129 8.66 19.58 13.45
CA THR A 129 8.31 18.51 14.40
C THR A 129 6.87 18.69 14.87
N ILE A 130 5.98 17.77 14.49
CA ILE A 130 4.60 17.77 14.94
C ILE A 130 4.42 16.68 15.99
N LEU A 131 3.84 17.02 17.14
CA LEU A 131 3.41 16.06 18.14
C LEU A 131 1.92 15.78 17.96
N VAL A 132 1.54 14.50 18.05
CA VAL A 132 0.15 14.05 17.91
C VAL A 132 -0.24 13.14 19.07
N THR A 133 -1.54 13.06 19.33
CA THR A 133 -2.08 12.11 20.30
C THR A 133 -2.00 10.67 19.77
N PRO A 134 -1.99 9.64 20.63
CA PRO A 134 -2.04 8.24 20.22
C PRO A 134 -3.18 7.90 19.26
N LEU A 135 -4.34 8.52 19.46
CA LEU A 135 -5.51 8.31 18.61
C LEU A 135 -5.26 8.84 17.19
N ILE A 136 -4.74 10.06 17.06
CA ILE A 136 -4.41 10.64 15.76
C ILE A 136 -3.32 9.82 15.07
N ALA A 137 -2.28 9.42 15.81
CA ALA A 137 -1.22 8.56 15.30
C ALA A 137 -1.76 7.23 14.73
N ALA A 138 -2.69 6.59 15.46
CA ALA A 138 -3.34 5.36 15.04
C ALA A 138 -4.17 5.55 13.76
N ILE A 139 -4.96 6.63 13.69
CA ILE A 139 -5.76 6.96 12.51
C ILE A 139 -4.86 7.17 11.29
N LEU A 140 -3.77 7.94 11.43
CA LEU A 140 -2.83 8.20 10.35
C LEU A 140 -2.16 6.91 9.86
N LEU A 141 -1.75 6.03 10.77
CA LEU A 141 -1.19 4.73 10.41
C LEU A 141 -2.19 3.88 9.63
N GLY A 142 -3.46 3.85 10.07
CA GLY A 142 -4.54 3.19 9.35
C GLY A 142 -4.73 3.76 7.94
N ILE A 143 -4.79 5.08 7.79
CA ILE A 143 -4.94 5.74 6.47
C ILE A 143 -3.80 5.36 5.53
N ILE A 144 -2.54 5.44 6.00
CA ILE A 144 -1.36 5.10 5.19
C ILE A 144 -1.43 3.65 4.71
N ALA A 145 -1.74 2.72 5.63
CA ALA A 145 -1.88 1.30 5.30
C ALA A 145 -3.01 1.03 4.31
N GLY A 146 -4.15 1.73 4.48
CA GLY A 146 -5.30 1.60 3.60
C GLY A 146 -5.03 2.06 2.18
N ILE A 147 -4.39 3.24 2.03
CA ILE A 147 -4.00 3.77 0.73
C ILE A 147 -2.98 2.85 0.05
N ALA A 148 -1.96 2.40 0.78
CA ALA A 148 -0.94 1.49 0.25
C ALA A 148 -1.57 0.17 -0.23
N SER A 149 -2.46 -0.42 0.58
CA SER A 149 -3.18 -1.65 0.26
C SER A 149 -4.10 -1.51 -0.95
N TRP A 150 -4.88 -0.42 -1.03
CA TRP A 150 -5.71 -0.13 -2.19
C TRP A 150 -4.86 0.02 -3.45
N PHE A 151 -3.81 0.84 -3.38
CA PHE A 151 -2.93 1.12 -4.50
C PHE A 151 -2.28 -0.15 -5.03
N ILE A 152 -1.64 -0.95 -4.17
CA ILE A 152 -0.88 -2.11 -4.62
C ILE A 152 -1.77 -3.18 -5.24
N ASN A 153 -2.94 -3.44 -4.65
CA ASN A 153 -3.90 -4.39 -5.20
C ASN A 153 -4.34 -3.97 -6.60
N ALA A 154 -4.72 -2.70 -6.76
CA ALA A 154 -5.12 -2.17 -8.06
C ALA A 154 -3.96 -2.19 -9.07
N ALA A 155 -2.75 -1.80 -8.66
CA ALA A 155 -1.58 -1.68 -9.52
C ALA A 155 -1.13 -3.05 -10.06
N VAL A 156 -0.99 -4.05 -9.19
CA VAL A 156 -0.56 -5.40 -9.59
C VAL A 156 -1.59 -6.04 -10.51
N MET A 157 -2.88 -6.04 -10.13
CA MET A 157 -3.93 -6.62 -10.97
C MET A 157 -4.01 -5.95 -12.35
N LYS A 158 -3.87 -4.61 -12.42
CA LYS A 158 -3.83 -3.90 -13.70
C LYS A 158 -2.58 -4.24 -14.52
N ALA A 159 -1.42 -4.36 -13.89
CA ALA A 159 -0.17 -4.68 -14.57
C ALA A 159 -0.20 -6.07 -15.21
N MET A 160 -0.86 -7.04 -14.56
CA MET A 160 -1.03 -8.40 -15.10
C MET A 160 -1.86 -8.45 -16.38
N LEU A 161 -2.65 -7.42 -16.68
CA LEU A 161 -3.45 -7.32 -17.90
C LEU A 161 -2.80 -6.45 -18.98
N ARG A 162 -1.63 -5.86 -18.72
CA ARG A 162 -0.96 -4.97 -19.68
C ARG A 162 0.03 -5.75 -20.56
N PRO A 163 -0.10 -5.66 -21.90
CA PRO A 163 0.99 -6.03 -22.79
C PRO A 163 2.19 -5.09 -22.56
N GLU A 164 3.41 -5.61 -22.73
CA GLU A 164 4.66 -4.83 -22.54
C GLU A 164 4.91 -3.85 -23.69
#